data_AF-A0A9X9PX13-F1
#
_entry.id   AF-A0A9X9PX13-F1
#
_cell.length_a   1.000
_cell.length_b   1.000
_cell.length_c   1.000
_cell.angle_alpha   90.00
_cell.angle_beta   90.00
_cell.angle_gamma   90.00
#
_symmetry.space_group_name_H-M   'P 1'
#
loop_
_entity.id
_entity.type
_entity.pdbx_description
1 polymer ?
#
loop_
_entity_poly.entity_id
_entity_poly.type
_entity_poly.pdbx_seq_one_letter_code
_entity_poly.pdbx_strand_id
1 'polypeptide(L)'
;MSVPDYMQCAEDHQTLLVVVQPVGIVSEENFFKIYKRISSVSQISVRDSQRVLCIRYRHHYPPENNEWGDFQTHRKVVGLITITDCFSAKDWPQTFEKFHVQKEIYGSTLYDSRLFVFGLRGEIAEQPRTDVTFYPNYEDCQTVEKRIEDFIESLFIVLESKRLDRATDKSGDKIPLLCVPFEKKDFVGLDTDSRHYKKRCQGRMRKHVGDLCLQAGMLQDSLVHYHMSVELLRSVNDFLWLGAALEGLCSASVIYHYPGGTGGRTGVRRFQGSSLPAEAANRHRPGAQEVLIDPG
;
A
#
# COMPACT_ATOMS: atom_id res chain seq x y z
N MET A 1 5.50 6.05 19.26
CA MET A 1 6.28 6.89 18.32
C MET A 1 6.50 6.05 17.08
N SER A 2 6.19 6.55 15.88
CA SER A 2 6.49 5.82 14.65
C SER A 2 8.01 5.68 14.50
N VAL A 3 8.47 4.47 14.21
CA VAL A 3 9.90 4.21 13.95
C VAL A 3 10.23 4.76 12.56
N PRO A 4 11.28 5.58 12.38
CA PRO A 4 11.67 6.05 11.06
C PRO A 4 12.07 4.87 10.15
N ASP A 5 11.39 4.71 9.02
CA ASP A 5 11.79 3.78 7.96
C ASP A 5 12.73 4.51 6.98
N TYR A 6 14.04 4.44 7.26
CA TYR A 6 15.07 5.05 6.43
C TYR A 6 15.24 4.38 5.06
N MET A 7 14.59 3.24 4.83
CA MET A 7 14.65 2.53 3.56
C MET A 7 13.60 3.01 2.56
N GLN A 8 12.75 3.95 2.96
CA GLN A 8 11.65 4.40 2.12
C GLN A 8 12.12 5.28 0.96
N CYS A 9 11.60 5.00 -0.24
CA CYS A 9 11.89 5.76 -1.45
C CYS A 9 10.64 6.41 -2.06
N ALA A 10 10.84 7.24 -3.10
CA ALA A 10 9.74 7.91 -3.80
C ALA A 10 8.77 6.90 -4.40
N GLU A 11 9.29 5.83 -4.98
CA GLU A 11 8.53 4.75 -5.61
C GLU A 11 7.60 4.03 -4.63
N ASP A 12 7.90 4.01 -3.32
CA ASP A 12 7.01 3.38 -2.35
C ASP A 12 5.65 4.08 -2.30
N HIS A 13 5.57 5.38 -2.65
CA HIS A 13 4.31 6.13 -2.68
C HIS A 13 3.29 5.59 -3.68
N GLN A 14 3.72 4.85 -4.71
CA GLN A 14 2.83 4.21 -5.69
C GLN A 14 2.53 2.74 -5.36
N THR A 15 2.97 2.24 -4.20
CA THR A 15 2.79 0.84 -3.80
C THR A 15 1.65 0.65 -2.80
N LEU A 16 0.97 -0.50 -2.88
CA LEU A 16 0.17 -1.00 -1.77
C LEU A 16 1.04 -1.86 -0.85
N LEU A 17 0.85 -1.71 0.45
CA LEU A 17 1.57 -2.49 1.45
C LEU A 17 0.77 -3.73 1.84
N VAL A 18 1.41 -4.89 1.68
CA VAL A 18 0.87 -6.19 2.05
C VAL A 18 1.77 -6.82 3.11
N VAL A 19 1.16 -7.30 4.18
CA VAL A 19 1.87 -8.02 5.24
C VAL A 19 1.70 -9.52 5.02
N VAL A 20 2.81 -10.26 5.14
CA VAL A 20 2.83 -11.73 5.07
C VAL A 20 3.25 -12.28 6.43
N GLN A 21 2.41 -13.06 7.09
CA GLN A 21 2.68 -13.59 8.44
C GLN A 21 2.55 -15.11 8.51
N PRO A 22 3.43 -15.81 9.25
CA PRO A 22 3.16 -17.16 9.66
C PRO A 22 2.07 -17.19 10.75
N VAL A 23 1.22 -18.21 10.72
CA VAL A 23 0.24 -18.47 11.78
C VAL A 23 0.42 -19.89 12.29
N GLY A 24 0.59 -20.05 13.60
CA GLY A 24 0.91 -21.33 14.20
C GLY A 24 2.40 -21.66 14.09
N ILE A 25 2.72 -22.95 14.00
CA ILE A 25 4.11 -23.45 13.95
C ILE A 25 4.46 -23.69 12.49
N VAL A 26 5.13 -22.71 11.87
CA VAL A 26 5.68 -22.81 10.52
C VAL A 26 7.19 -22.65 10.63
N SER A 27 7.97 -23.54 10.02
CA SER A 27 9.43 -23.39 10.02
C SER A 27 9.86 -22.14 9.26
N GLU A 28 10.92 -21.49 9.71
CA GLU A 28 11.46 -20.29 9.08
C GLU A 28 11.85 -20.53 7.61
N GLU A 29 12.45 -21.70 7.33
CA GLU A 29 12.81 -22.12 5.97
C GLU A 29 11.58 -22.17 5.05
N ASN A 30 10.52 -22.86 5.48
CA ASN A 30 9.29 -23.00 4.69
C ASN A 30 8.56 -21.66 4.53
N PHE A 31 8.50 -20.86 5.59
CA PHE A 31 7.93 -19.52 5.53
C PHE A 31 8.65 -18.67 4.49
N PHE A 32 9.98 -18.56 4.56
CA PHE A 32 10.73 -17.74 3.61
C PHE A 32 10.75 -18.31 2.19
N LYS A 33 10.64 -19.63 2.03
CA LYS A 33 10.45 -20.26 0.73
C LYS A 33 9.18 -19.75 0.04
N ILE A 34 8.05 -19.75 0.75
CA ILE A 34 6.77 -19.26 0.20
C ILE A 34 6.76 -17.74 0.12
N TYR A 35 7.31 -17.04 1.11
CA TYR A 35 7.42 -15.59 1.08
C TYR A 35 8.14 -15.10 -0.18
N LYS A 36 9.21 -15.79 -0.61
CA LYS A 36 9.93 -15.46 -1.87
C LYS A 36 9.04 -15.65 -3.10
N ARG A 37 8.22 -16.69 -3.14
CA ARG A 37 7.26 -16.94 -4.25
C ARG A 37 6.10 -15.95 -4.26
N ILE A 38 5.59 -15.58 -3.09
CA ILE A 38 4.61 -14.50 -2.97
C ILE A 38 5.22 -13.19 -3.49
N SER A 39 6.43 -12.88 -3.00
CA SER A 39 7.11 -11.62 -3.31
C SER A 39 7.61 -11.51 -4.76
N SER A 40 7.72 -12.63 -5.50
CA SER A 40 8.05 -12.57 -6.93
C SER A 40 6.93 -11.98 -7.77
N VAL A 41 5.69 -11.97 -7.28
CA VAL A 41 4.56 -11.26 -7.89
C VAL A 41 4.40 -9.91 -7.23
N SER A 42 5.30 -8.96 -7.54
CA SER A 42 5.27 -7.62 -6.95
C SER A 42 4.55 -6.57 -7.78
N GLN A 43 4.08 -6.93 -8.98
CA GLN A 43 3.41 -6.01 -9.89
C GLN A 43 2.45 -6.78 -10.80
N ILE A 44 1.30 -6.18 -11.10
CA ILE A 44 0.37 -6.70 -12.12
C ILE A 44 -0.09 -5.57 -13.05
N SER A 45 -0.32 -5.91 -14.31
CA SER A 45 -1.03 -5.01 -15.23
C SER A 45 -2.52 -5.08 -14.91
N VAL A 46 -3.16 -3.93 -14.69
CA VAL A 46 -4.60 -3.86 -14.48
C VAL A 46 -5.29 -4.08 -15.82
N ARG A 47 -6.16 -5.08 -15.90
CA ARG A 47 -6.92 -5.43 -17.12
C ARG A 47 -7.64 -4.20 -17.68
N ASP A 48 -7.67 -4.11 -19.00
CA ASP A 48 -8.33 -3.02 -19.75
C ASP A 48 -7.80 -1.61 -19.47
N SER A 49 -6.58 -1.49 -18.92
CA SER A 49 -5.90 -0.21 -18.73
C SER A 49 -4.39 -0.30 -18.98
N GLN A 50 -3.73 0.84 -19.14
CA GLN A 50 -2.26 0.94 -19.19
C GLN A 50 -1.63 1.08 -17.79
N ARG A 51 -2.39 0.75 -16.73
CA ARG A 51 -1.98 0.95 -15.34
C ARG A 51 -1.30 -0.30 -14.79
N VAL A 52 -0.27 -0.10 -13.99
CA VAL A 52 0.43 -1.15 -13.26
C VAL A 52 0.19 -0.93 -11.77
N LEU A 53 -0.30 -1.96 -11.09
CA LEU A 53 -0.41 -1.95 -9.63
C LEU A 53 0.87 -2.57 -9.04
N CYS A 54 1.51 -1.85 -8.12
CA CYS A 54 2.75 -2.29 -7.47
C CYS A 54 2.48 -2.67 -6.02
N ILE A 55 3.05 -3.79 -5.58
CA ILE A 55 2.92 -4.32 -4.23
C ILE A 55 4.27 -4.36 -3.52
N ARG A 56 4.26 -3.91 -2.28
CA ARG A 56 5.39 -4.04 -1.36
C ARG A 56 5.01 -5.02 -0.26
N TYR A 57 5.75 -6.11 -0.17
CA TYR A 57 5.56 -7.13 0.87
C TYR A 57 6.46 -6.86 2.07
N ARG A 58 5.92 -7.06 3.28
CA ARG A 58 6.68 -7.06 4.54
C ARG A 58 6.26 -8.27 5.39
N HIS A 59 7.22 -8.93 6.01
CA HIS A 59 6.96 -9.98 7.02
C HIS A 59 7.14 -9.48 8.46
N HIS A 60 7.50 -8.20 8.63
CA HIS A 60 7.53 -7.52 9.91
C HIS A 60 6.91 -6.14 9.74
N TYR A 61 5.87 -5.85 10.53
CA TYR A 61 5.16 -4.59 10.51
C TYR A 61 4.49 -4.33 11.87
N PRO A 62 4.79 -3.21 12.54
CA PRO A 62 4.07 -2.79 13.74
C PRO A 62 2.64 -2.31 13.41
N PRO A 63 1.57 -2.97 13.89
CA PRO A 63 0.19 -2.63 13.56
C PRO A 63 -0.22 -1.18 13.87
N GLU A 64 0.35 -0.57 14.92
CA GLU A 64 0.12 0.82 15.32
C GLU A 64 0.47 1.84 14.21
N ASN A 65 1.32 1.47 13.25
CA ASN A 65 1.63 2.33 12.11
C ASN A 65 0.40 2.56 11.20
N ASN A 66 -0.61 1.68 11.24
CA ASN A 66 -1.85 1.88 10.48
C ASN A 66 -2.63 3.13 10.91
N GLU A 67 -2.44 3.61 12.15
CA GLU A 67 -3.09 4.84 12.64
C GLU A 67 -2.66 6.09 11.85
N TRP A 68 -1.53 6.04 11.14
CA TRP A 68 -1.02 7.10 10.27
C TRP A 68 -1.48 6.95 8.82
N GLY A 69 -2.23 5.90 8.51
CA GLY A 69 -2.48 5.47 7.15
C GLY A 69 -3.40 6.36 6.31
N ASP A 70 -4.08 7.34 6.91
CA ASP A 70 -4.80 8.38 6.14
C ASP A 70 -3.88 9.55 5.77
N PHE A 71 -2.82 9.75 6.54
CA PHE A 71 -1.78 10.74 6.30
C PHE A 71 -0.69 10.22 5.37
N GLN A 72 -0.35 8.93 5.43
CA GLN A 72 0.65 8.27 4.57
C GLN A 72 0.11 6.91 4.08
N THR A 73 -0.72 6.92 3.04
CA THR A 73 -1.43 5.70 2.58
C THR A 73 -0.50 4.58 2.12
N HIS A 74 0.69 4.91 1.59
CA HIS A 74 1.70 3.93 1.17
C HIS A 74 2.38 3.19 2.33
N ARG A 75 2.20 3.68 3.57
CA ARG A 75 2.64 2.99 4.80
C ARG A 75 1.52 2.18 5.45
N LYS A 76 0.28 2.33 4.98
CA LYS A 76 -0.90 1.62 5.52
C LYS A 76 -0.96 0.20 4.96
N VAL A 77 -1.04 -0.79 5.85
CA VAL A 77 -1.30 -2.17 5.43
C VAL A 77 -2.73 -2.27 4.93
N VAL A 78 -2.86 -2.71 3.68
CA VAL A 78 -4.17 -2.92 3.03
C VAL A 78 -4.40 -4.37 2.63
N GLY A 79 -3.36 -5.22 2.67
CA GLY A 79 -3.50 -6.64 2.39
C GLY A 79 -2.80 -7.50 3.45
N LEU A 80 -3.40 -8.65 3.74
CA LEU A 80 -2.83 -9.66 4.63
C LEU A 80 -2.75 -11.01 3.91
N ILE A 81 -1.58 -11.63 3.94
CA ILE A 81 -1.42 -13.03 3.54
C ILE A 81 -0.90 -13.80 4.74
N THR A 82 -1.59 -14.87 5.12
CA THR A 82 -1.16 -15.75 6.20
C THR A 82 -0.73 -17.10 5.66
N ILE A 83 0.32 -17.66 6.23
CA ILE A 83 0.87 -18.97 5.87
C ILE A 83 0.78 -19.86 7.11
N THR A 84 0.25 -21.07 6.98
CA THR A 84 0.12 -21.99 8.11
C THR A 84 0.33 -23.44 7.71
N ASP A 85 0.81 -24.22 8.65
CA ASP A 85 0.86 -25.69 8.56
C ASP A 85 -0.35 -26.27 9.30
N CYS A 86 -1.07 -27.18 8.66
CA CYS A 86 -2.19 -27.89 9.26
C CYS A 86 -2.26 -29.32 8.71
N PHE A 87 -1.89 -30.32 9.50
CA PHE A 87 -1.82 -31.72 9.03
C PHE A 87 -3.03 -32.56 9.44
N SER A 88 -3.94 -32.00 10.24
CA SER A 88 -5.07 -32.72 10.81
C SER A 88 -6.36 -31.91 10.66
N ALA A 89 -7.42 -32.58 10.22
CA ALA A 89 -8.77 -32.02 10.16
C ALA A 89 -9.29 -31.56 11.53
N LYS A 90 -8.79 -32.16 12.62
CA LYS A 90 -9.17 -31.80 13.99
C LYS A 90 -8.62 -30.44 14.42
N ASP A 91 -7.47 -30.05 13.90
CA ASP A 91 -6.79 -28.81 14.26
C ASP A 91 -7.25 -27.63 13.41
N TRP A 92 -7.87 -27.91 12.25
CA TRP A 92 -8.35 -26.92 11.30
C TRP A 92 -9.21 -25.81 11.94
N PRO A 93 -10.23 -26.09 12.79
CA PRO A 93 -11.02 -25.04 13.41
C PRO A 93 -10.17 -24.06 14.23
N GLN A 94 -9.17 -24.56 14.96
CA GLN A 94 -8.28 -23.71 15.76
C GLN A 94 -7.32 -22.91 14.88
N THR A 95 -6.80 -23.50 13.80
CA THR A 95 -5.96 -22.80 12.83
C THR A 95 -6.71 -21.68 12.13
N PHE A 96 -7.96 -21.94 11.75
CA PHE A 96 -8.82 -20.94 11.10
C PHE A 96 -9.17 -19.80 12.05
N GLU A 97 -9.42 -20.08 13.33
CA GLU A 97 -9.63 -19.04 14.35
C GLU A 97 -8.39 -18.14 14.52
N LYS A 98 -7.18 -18.71 14.55
CA LYS A 98 -5.95 -17.92 14.62
C LYS A 98 -5.78 -16.99 13.41
N PHE A 99 -6.22 -17.41 12.23
CA PHE A 99 -6.26 -16.54 11.05
C PHE A 99 -7.23 -15.36 11.23
N HIS A 100 -8.42 -15.61 11.78
CA HIS A 100 -9.36 -14.53 12.09
C HIS A 100 -8.79 -13.52 13.09
N VAL A 101 -8.16 -13.98 14.16
CA VAL A 101 -7.50 -13.09 15.14
C VAL A 101 -6.41 -12.23 14.47
N GLN A 102 -5.60 -12.81 13.56
CA GLN A 102 -4.61 -12.05 12.79
C GLN A 102 -5.25 -11.02 11.85
N LYS A 103 -6.37 -11.37 11.23
CA LYS A 103 -7.14 -10.45 10.38
C LYS A 103 -7.68 -9.25 11.19
N GLU A 104 -8.15 -9.48 12.41
CA GLU A 104 -8.68 -8.43 13.28
C GLU A 104 -7.64 -7.37 13.64
N ILE A 105 -6.37 -7.75 13.83
CA ILE A 105 -5.26 -6.82 14.13
C ILE A 105 -5.16 -5.70 13.08
N TYR A 106 -5.44 -6.02 11.81
CA TYR A 106 -5.37 -5.08 10.68
C TYR A 106 -6.76 -4.67 10.15
N GLY A 107 -7.84 -5.17 10.74
CA GLY A 107 -9.17 -5.23 10.11
C GLY A 107 -9.74 -3.88 9.66
N SER A 108 -9.38 -2.78 10.33
CA SER A 108 -9.86 -1.43 10.00
C SER A 108 -9.31 -0.88 8.67
N THR A 109 -8.20 -1.43 8.16
CA THR A 109 -7.53 -0.93 6.95
C THR A 109 -7.46 -1.96 5.82
N LEU A 110 -7.71 -3.24 6.10
CA LEU A 110 -7.63 -4.31 5.11
C LEU A 110 -8.67 -4.17 4.00
N TYR A 111 -8.19 -4.37 2.78
CA TYR A 111 -9.00 -4.47 1.56
C TYR A 111 -9.29 -5.93 1.25
N ASP A 112 -8.30 -6.80 1.41
CA ASP A 112 -8.46 -8.25 1.31
C ASP A 112 -7.47 -8.99 2.22
N SER A 113 -7.77 -10.26 2.52
CA SER A 113 -6.95 -11.16 3.33
C SER A 113 -7.01 -12.57 2.77
N ARG A 114 -5.86 -13.26 2.64
CA ARG A 114 -5.80 -14.66 2.17
C ARG A 114 -5.01 -15.54 3.14
N LEU A 115 -5.43 -16.79 3.26
CA LEU A 115 -4.78 -17.83 4.06
C LEU A 115 -4.31 -18.96 3.15
N PHE A 116 -3.02 -19.27 3.20
CA PHE A 116 -2.42 -20.44 2.56
C PHE A 116 -2.12 -21.52 3.60
N VAL A 117 -2.74 -22.68 3.43
CA VAL A 117 -2.68 -23.80 4.36
C VAL A 117 -1.90 -24.93 3.71
N PHE A 118 -0.84 -25.40 4.36
CA PHE A 118 0.00 -26.47 3.87
C PHE A 118 -0.20 -27.75 4.69
N GLY A 119 -0.30 -28.89 4.00
CA GLY A 119 -0.34 -30.23 4.61
C GLY A 119 -1.74 -30.83 4.79
N LEU A 120 -2.81 -30.04 4.74
CA LEU A 120 -4.17 -30.54 4.96
C LEU A 120 -4.73 -31.17 3.68
N ARG A 121 -5.33 -32.37 3.81
CA ARG A 121 -5.97 -33.10 2.71
C ARG A 121 -7.34 -33.64 3.13
N GLY A 122 -8.15 -34.02 2.14
CA GLY A 122 -9.49 -34.59 2.34
C GLY A 122 -10.61 -33.54 2.25
N GLU A 123 -11.81 -33.91 2.71
CA GLU A 123 -13.05 -33.15 2.49
C GLU A 123 -12.95 -31.67 2.88
N ILE A 124 -12.26 -31.35 3.98
CA ILE A 124 -12.09 -29.96 4.43
C ILE A 124 -11.33 -29.14 3.38
N ALA A 125 -10.28 -29.69 2.78
CA ALA A 125 -9.43 -29.00 1.81
C ALA A 125 -10.13 -28.85 0.43
N GLU A 126 -11.08 -29.73 0.13
CA GLU A 126 -11.85 -29.72 -1.13
C GLU A 126 -13.02 -28.71 -1.10
N GLN A 127 -13.44 -28.29 0.10
CA GLN A 127 -14.49 -27.28 0.25
C GLN A 127 -13.99 -25.91 -0.26
N PRO A 128 -14.70 -25.31 -1.24
CA PRO A 128 -14.29 -24.03 -1.81
C PRO A 128 -14.43 -22.92 -0.78
N ARG A 129 -13.36 -22.13 -0.63
CA ARG A 129 -13.31 -20.93 0.21
C ARG A 129 -12.64 -19.82 -0.57
N THR A 130 -13.21 -18.63 -0.52
CA THR A 130 -12.69 -17.48 -1.28
C THR A 130 -11.34 -17.02 -0.73
N ASP A 131 -11.22 -16.97 0.59
CA ASP A 131 -10.07 -16.43 1.31
C ASP A 131 -9.05 -17.50 1.76
N VAL A 132 -9.32 -18.78 1.53
CA VAL A 132 -8.43 -19.88 1.94
C VAL A 132 -8.03 -20.74 0.74
N THR A 133 -6.74 -21.05 0.63
CA THR A 133 -6.23 -22.02 -0.35
C THR A 133 -5.42 -23.09 0.37
N PHE A 134 -5.70 -24.36 0.04
CA PHE A 134 -5.01 -25.51 0.59
C PHE A 134 -3.98 -26.04 -0.41
N TYR A 135 -2.80 -26.40 0.11
CA TYR A 135 -1.70 -26.99 -0.63
C TYR A 135 -1.27 -28.30 0.03
N PRO A 136 -1.03 -29.38 -0.73
CA PRO A 136 -0.55 -30.63 -0.17
C PRO A 136 0.77 -30.51 0.59
N ASN A 137 1.69 -29.67 0.12
CA ASN A 137 2.97 -29.33 0.77
C ASN A 137 3.64 -28.12 0.06
N TYR A 138 4.81 -27.72 0.55
CA TYR A 138 5.59 -26.58 0.07
C TYR A 138 6.29 -26.78 -1.30
N GLU A 139 6.36 -28.00 -1.81
CA GLU A 139 6.83 -28.30 -3.19
C GLU A 139 5.66 -28.32 -4.18
N ASP A 140 4.50 -28.79 -3.73
CA ASP A 140 3.30 -28.98 -4.54
C ASP A 140 2.33 -27.81 -4.38
N CYS A 141 2.76 -26.63 -4.83
CA CYS A 141 1.99 -25.40 -4.72
C CYS A 141 2.19 -24.47 -5.93
N GLN A 142 2.04 -25.01 -7.15
CA GLN A 142 2.35 -24.28 -8.40
C GLN A 142 1.37 -23.14 -8.70
N THR A 143 0.24 -23.08 -8.00
CA THR A 143 -0.78 -22.03 -8.21
C THR A 143 -0.61 -20.81 -7.31
N VAL A 144 0.41 -20.78 -6.42
CA VAL A 144 0.62 -19.67 -5.48
C VAL A 144 0.69 -18.32 -6.19
N GLU A 145 1.50 -18.19 -7.23
CA GLU A 145 1.69 -16.95 -7.98
C GLU A 145 0.37 -16.47 -8.58
N LYS A 146 -0.40 -17.38 -9.20
CA LYS A 146 -1.74 -17.08 -9.72
C LYS A 146 -2.71 -16.64 -8.63
N ARG A 147 -2.69 -17.27 -7.45
CA ARG A 147 -3.50 -16.84 -6.30
C ARG A 147 -3.11 -15.47 -5.79
N ILE A 148 -1.82 -15.11 -5.89
CA ILE A 148 -1.35 -13.77 -5.58
C ILE A 148 -1.81 -12.77 -6.63
N GLU A 149 -1.80 -13.09 -7.92
CA GLU A 149 -2.38 -12.23 -8.97
C GLU A 149 -3.88 -11.96 -8.69
N ASP A 150 -4.67 -13.01 -8.44
CA ASP A 150 -6.10 -12.89 -8.09
C ASP A 150 -6.31 -12.00 -6.83
N PHE A 151 -5.44 -12.15 -5.83
CA PHE A 151 -5.45 -11.34 -4.61
C PHE A 151 -5.16 -9.87 -4.92
N ILE A 152 -4.13 -9.57 -5.72
CA ILE A 152 -3.76 -8.21 -6.09
C ILE A 152 -4.87 -7.55 -6.92
N GLU A 153 -5.52 -8.29 -7.83
CA GLU A 153 -6.70 -7.81 -8.55
C GLU A 153 -7.83 -7.39 -7.60
N SER A 154 -8.07 -8.17 -6.54
CA SER A 154 -9.08 -7.82 -5.53
C SER A 154 -8.71 -6.57 -4.72
N LEU A 155 -7.43 -6.40 -4.37
CA LEU A 155 -6.93 -5.17 -3.73
C LEU A 155 -7.16 -3.96 -4.64
N PHE A 156 -6.93 -4.12 -5.94
CA PHE A 156 -7.15 -3.06 -6.93
C PHE A 156 -8.62 -2.63 -6.99
N ILE A 157 -9.57 -3.58 -6.99
CA ILE A 157 -11.01 -3.27 -7.03
C ILE A 157 -11.41 -2.41 -5.83
N VAL A 158 -10.95 -2.77 -4.63
CA VAL A 158 -11.26 -2.01 -3.40
C VAL A 158 -10.57 -0.65 -3.40
N LEU A 159 -9.31 -0.57 -3.86
CA LEU A 159 -8.58 0.68 -4.03
C LEU A 159 -9.35 1.63 -4.94
N GLU A 160 -9.79 1.16 -6.11
CA GLU A 160 -10.48 1.97 -7.11
C GLU A 160 -11.85 2.44 -6.60
N SER A 161 -12.60 1.56 -5.92
CA SER A 161 -13.86 1.93 -5.26
C SER A 161 -13.64 3.05 -4.26
N LYS A 162 -12.67 2.90 -3.34
CA LYS A 162 -12.36 3.92 -2.33
C LYS A 162 -11.89 5.22 -2.98
N ARG A 163 -11.09 5.17 -4.03
CA ARG A 163 -10.64 6.36 -4.76
C ARG A 163 -11.83 7.12 -5.36
N LEU A 164 -12.74 6.43 -6.03
CA LEU A 164 -13.94 7.02 -6.63
C LEU A 164 -14.88 7.60 -5.56
N ASP A 165 -15.08 6.88 -4.46
CA ASP A 165 -15.91 7.33 -3.33
C ASP A 165 -15.37 8.62 -2.70
N ARG A 166 -14.04 8.77 -2.62
CA ARG A 166 -13.38 9.96 -2.04
C ARG A 166 -13.22 11.11 -3.03
N ALA A 167 -13.12 10.82 -4.32
CA ALA A 167 -12.95 11.83 -5.37
C ALA A 167 -14.27 12.55 -5.73
N THR A 168 -15.41 11.89 -5.50
CA THR A 168 -16.73 12.45 -5.80
C THR A 168 -17.21 13.37 -4.68
N ASP A 169 -17.30 14.67 -4.97
CA ASP A 169 -17.96 15.65 -4.09
C ASP A 169 -19.49 15.45 -4.20
N LYS A 170 -20.06 14.57 -3.37
CA LYS A 170 -21.52 14.38 -3.29
C LYS A 170 -22.15 15.64 -2.69
N SER A 171 -22.96 16.35 -3.48
CA SER A 171 -23.62 17.58 -3.05
C SER A 171 -24.46 17.34 -1.79
N GLY A 172 -24.09 18.00 -0.69
CA GLY A 172 -24.78 17.90 0.60
C GLY A 172 -24.03 17.09 1.67
N ASP A 173 -23.07 16.25 1.29
CA ASP A 173 -22.26 15.49 2.25
C ASP A 173 -21.13 16.36 2.83
N LYS A 174 -20.98 16.35 4.15
CA LYS A 174 -19.84 17.00 4.82
C LYS A 174 -18.59 16.17 4.58
N ILE A 175 -17.56 16.76 3.96
CA ILE A 175 -16.25 16.11 3.79
C ILE A 175 -15.68 15.80 5.19
N PRO A 176 -15.37 14.51 5.50
CA PRO A 176 -14.83 14.15 6.79
C PRO A 176 -13.44 14.74 6.98
N LEU A 177 -13.14 15.19 8.19
CA LEU A 177 -11.80 15.62 8.55
C LEU A 177 -10.91 14.40 8.76
N LEU A 178 -9.89 14.26 7.93
CA LEU A 178 -8.83 13.28 8.12
C LEU A 178 -7.84 13.83 9.17
N CYS A 179 -7.41 13.00 10.11
CA CYS A 179 -6.55 13.40 11.23
C CYS A 179 -5.40 12.42 11.41
N VAL A 180 -4.22 12.91 11.80
CA VAL A 180 -3.19 12.04 12.39
C VAL A 180 -3.49 11.76 13.87
N PRO A 181 -2.87 10.75 14.51
CA PRO A 181 -3.27 10.30 15.85
C PRO A 181 -3.26 11.40 16.93
N PHE A 182 -2.29 12.33 16.88
CA PHE A 182 -2.16 13.38 17.88
C PHE A 182 -3.12 14.56 17.69
N GLU A 183 -3.64 14.78 16.47
CA GLU A 183 -4.53 15.91 16.16
C GLU A 183 -5.95 15.73 16.72
N LYS A 184 -6.34 14.52 17.13
CA LYS A 184 -7.72 14.22 17.56
C LYS A 184 -8.21 15.12 18.71
N LYS A 185 -7.29 15.56 19.59
CA LYS A 185 -7.61 16.43 20.72
C LYS A 185 -7.74 17.90 20.31
N ASP A 186 -7.04 18.31 19.26
CA ASP A 186 -6.96 19.72 18.82
C ASP A 186 -8.26 20.19 18.12
N PHE A 187 -9.16 19.26 17.81
CA PHE A 187 -10.38 19.53 17.04
C PHE A 187 -11.67 19.43 17.85
N VAL A 188 -11.58 19.23 19.18
CA VAL A 188 -12.74 19.25 20.07
C VAL A 188 -13.29 20.68 20.17
N GLY A 189 -14.58 20.86 19.87
CA GLY A 189 -15.26 22.17 20.00
C GLY A 189 -15.02 23.14 18.84
N LEU A 190 -14.42 22.70 17.73
CA LEU A 190 -14.28 23.54 16.53
C LEU A 190 -15.62 23.81 15.85
N ASP A 191 -15.73 25.02 15.28
CA ASP A 191 -16.81 25.36 14.36
C ASP A 191 -16.62 24.63 13.02
N THR A 192 -17.31 23.50 12.91
CA THR A 192 -17.30 22.63 11.72
C THR A 192 -18.00 23.24 10.50
N ASP A 193 -18.72 24.35 10.66
CA ASP A 193 -19.42 25.03 9.56
C ASP A 193 -18.64 26.21 8.99
N SER A 194 -17.57 26.63 9.66
CA SER A 194 -16.67 27.68 9.20
C SER A 194 -16.07 27.38 7.83
N ARG A 195 -15.87 28.44 7.02
CA ARG A 195 -15.22 28.34 5.71
C ARG A 195 -13.80 27.78 5.83
N HIS A 196 -13.10 28.13 6.91
CA HIS A 196 -11.74 27.68 7.20
C HIS A 196 -11.69 26.17 7.45
N TYR A 197 -12.58 25.64 8.30
CA TYR A 197 -12.70 24.19 8.56
C TYR A 197 -13.05 23.39 7.30
N LYS A 198 -14.05 23.85 6.54
CA LYS A 198 -14.45 23.18 5.28
C LYS A 198 -13.29 23.12 4.28
N LYS A 199 -12.52 24.20 4.15
CA LYS A 199 -11.36 24.27 3.27
C LYS A 199 -10.21 23.36 3.73
N ARG A 200 -10.02 23.22 5.06
CA ARG A 200 -9.11 22.23 5.65
C ARG A 200 -9.52 20.80 5.27
N CYS A 201 -10.77 20.42 5.52
CA CYS A 201 -11.28 19.08 5.16
C CYS A 201 -11.07 18.79 3.68
N GLN A 202 -11.41 19.75 2.81
CA GLN A 202 -11.22 19.63 1.37
C GLN A 202 -9.73 19.46 1.00
N GLY A 203 -8.84 20.26 1.57
CA GLY A 203 -7.40 20.17 1.31
C GLY A 203 -6.81 18.81 1.70
N ARG A 204 -7.17 18.30 2.89
CA ARG A 204 -6.73 16.98 3.38
C ARG A 204 -7.30 15.85 2.53
N MET A 205 -8.58 15.95 2.15
CA MET A 205 -9.22 14.97 1.28
C MET A 205 -8.57 14.94 -0.12
N ARG A 206 -8.28 16.10 -0.72
CA ARG A 206 -7.58 16.17 -2.01
C ARG A 206 -6.19 15.55 -1.93
N LYS A 207 -5.45 15.75 -0.83
CA LYS A 207 -4.18 15.06 -0.57
C LYS A 207 -4.36 13.54 -0.62
N HIS A 208 -5.34 13.04 0.14
CA HIS A 208 -5.60 11.61 0.26
C HIS A 208 -6.03 10.98 -1.08
N VAL A 209 -6.90 11.65 -1.84
CA VAL A 209 -7.26 11.22 -3.20
C VAL A 209 -6.04 11.20 -4.11
N GLY A 210 -5.13 12.18 -3.99
CA GLY A 210 -3.84 12.18 -4.68
C GLY A 210 -3.01 10.93 -4.39
N ASP A 211 -2.92 10.52 -3.12
CA ASP A 211 -2.22 9.29 -2.74
C ASP A 211 -2.87 8.04 -3.35
N LEU A 212 -4.21 7.93 -3.30
CA LEU A 212 -4.93 6.79 -3.88
C LEU A 212 -4.79 6.74 -5.41
N CYS A 213 -4.80 7.90 -6.09
CA CYS A 213 -4.51 7.99 -7.52
C CYS A 213 -3.11 7.47 -7.84
N LEU A 214 -2.10 7.87 -7.04
CA LEU A 214 -0.72 7.43 -7.25
C LEU A 214 -0.58 5.92 -7.05
N GLN A 215 -1.17 5.35 -5.99
CA GLN A 215 -1.20 3.90 -5.74
C GLN A 215 -1.98 3.13 -6.80
N ALA A 216 -2.97 3.75 -7.44
CA ALA A 216 -3.73 3.17 -8.55
C ALA A 216 -3.04 3.31 -9.91
N GLY A 217 -1.81 3.86 -9.98
CA GLY A 217 -1.08 4.08 -11.23
C GLY A 217 -1.60 5.26 -12.06
N MET A 218 -2.38 6.17 -11.48
CA MET A 218 -2.94 7.37 -12.11
C MET A 218 -2.07 8.59 -11.82
N LEU A 219 -0.86 8.58 -12.38
CA LEU A 219 0.18 9.55 -12.04
C LEU A 219 -0.22 11.00 -12.35
N GLN A 220 -0.82 11.26 -13.51
CA GLN A 220 -1.25 12.62 -13.88
C GLN A 220 -2.33 13.15 -12.94
N ASP A 221 -3.34 12.33 -12.63
CA ASP A 221 -4.40 12.70 -11.69
C ASP A 221 -3.86 12.94 -10.28
N SER A 222 -2.87 12.15 -9.85
CA SER A 222 -2.22 12.35 -8.55
C SER A 222 -1.56 13.74 -8.45
N LEU A 223 -0.84 14.18 -9.50
CA LEU A 223 -0.20 15.50 -9.55
C LEU A 223 -1.22 16.62 -9.43
N VAL A 224 -2.34 16.52 -10.16
CA VAL A 224 -3.44 17.51 -10.10
C VAL A 224 -4.00 17.62 -8.68
N HIS A 225 -4.31 16.48 -8.05
CA HIS A 225 -4.86 16.46 -6.70
C HIS A 225 -3.88 17.00 -5.64
N TYR A 226 -2.59 16.70 -5.76
CA TYR A 226 -1.58 17.27 -4.87
C TYR A 226 -1.45 18.78 -5.04
N HIS A 227 -1.43 19.30 -6.28
CA HIS A 227 -1.43 20.75 -6.51
C HIS A 227 -2.64 21.45 -5.89
N MET A 228 -3.85 20.93 -6.10
CA MET A 228 -5.06 21.45 -5.46
C MET A 228 -4.97 21.42 -3.93
N SER A 229 -4.48 20.32 -3.37
CA SER A 229 -4.31 20.17 -1.92
C SER A 229 -3.35 21.23 -1.36
N VAL A 230 -2.21 21.44 -2.02
CA VAL A 230 -1.20 22.44 -1.64
C VAL A 230 -1.79 23.84 -1.57
N GLU A 231 -2.59 24.24 -2.55
CA GLU A 231 -3.25 25.55 -2.57
C GLU A 231 -4.26 25.71 -1.42
N LEU A 232 -5.09 24.69 -1.21
CA LEU A 232 -6.11 24.70 -0.15
C LEU A 232 -5.47 24.76 1.24
N LEU A 233 -4.51 23.88 1.52
CA LEU A 233 -3.88 23.73 2.83
C LEU A 233 -2.99 24.93 3.18
N ARG A 234 -2.27 25.49 2.19
CA ARG A 234 -1.48 26.72 2.38
C ARG A 234 -2.36 27.88 2.82
N SER A 235 -3.55 28.03 2.22
CA SER A 235 -4.45 29.15 2.55
C SER A 235 -5.09 29.09 3.93
N VAL A 236 -5.03 27.94 4.61
CA VAL A 236 -5.56 27.73 5.96
C VAL A 236 -4.48 27.43 6.99
N ASN A 237 -3.20 27.57 6.62
CA ASN A 237 -2.03 27.32 7.46
C ASN A 237 -1.99 25.91 8.07
N ASP A 238 -2.47 24.90 7.33
CA ASP A 238 -2.39 23.50 7.76
C ASP A 238 -1.04 22.90 7.33
N PHE A 239 0.02 23.32 8.03
CA PHE A 239 1.40 23.03 7.63
C PHE A 239 1.75 21.54 7.64
N LEU A 240 1.16 20.76 8.55
CA LEU A 240 1.41 19.32 8.63
C LEU A 240 0.95 18.61 7.37
N TRP A 241 -0.31 18.83 6.98
CA TRP A 241 -0.88 18.21 5.78
C TRP A 241 -0.35 18.84 4.49
N LEU A 242 0.00 20.14 4.52
CA LEU A 242 0.71 20.80 3.42
C LEU A 242 2.06 20.13 3.15
N GLY A 243 2.82 19.83 4.21
CA GLY A 243 4.09 19.11 4.10
C GLY A 243 3.90 17.73 3.45
N ALA A 244 2.90 16.97 3.89
CA ALA A 244 2.59 15.67 3.29
C ALA A 244 2.10 15.75 1.84
N ALA A 245 1.36 16.81 1.47
CA ALA A 245 0.95 17.04 0.09
C ALA A 245 2.16 17.37 -0.81
N LEU A 246 3.13 18.14 -0.29
CA LEU A 246 4.38 18.43 -0.99
C LEU A 246 5.27 17.18 -1.11
N GLU A 247 5.36 16.35 -0.07
CA GLU A 247 6.06 15.06 -0.10
C GLU A 247 5.49 14.15 -1.21
N GLY A 248 4.16 14.02 -1.26
CA GLY A 248 3.47 13.27 -2.31
C GLY A 248 3.71 13.84 -3.71
N LEU A 249 3.63 15.17 -3.87
CA LEU A 249 3.92 15.85 -5.13
C LEU A 249 5.35 15.63 -5.61
N CYS A 250 6.33 15.73 -4.71
CA CYS A 250 7.73 15.45 -5.02
C CYS A 250 7.91 14.00 -5.43
N SER A 251 7.33 13.05 -4.70
CA SER A 251 7.42 11.61 -5.01
C SER A 251 6.80 11.28 -6.37
N ALA A 252 5.61 11.81 -6.67
CA ALA A 252 4.97 11.68 -7.97
C ALA A 252 5.82 12.29 -9.10
N SER A 253 6.44 13.46 -8.87
CA SER A 253 7.32 14.10 -9.85
C SER A 253 8.57 13.26 -10.13
N VAL A 254 9.17 12.67 -9.09
CA VAL A 254 10.31 11.75 -9.23
C VAL A 254 9.91 10.53 -10.06
N ILE A 255 8.78 9.90 -9.72
CA ILE A 255 8.26 8.74 -10.48
C ILE A 255 8.01 9.10 -11.96
N TYR A 256 7.47 10.30 -12.22
CA TYR A 256 7.23 10.79 -13.57
C TYR A 256 8.51 10.96 -14.39
N HIS A 257 9.55 11.54 -13.77
CA HIS A 257 10.82 11.79 -14.45
C HIS A 257 11.72 10.55 -14.55
N TYR A 258 11.55 9.59 -13.64
CA TYR A 258 12.34 8.36 -13.56
C TYR A 258 11.43 7.12 -13.59
N PRO A 259 10.75 6.83 -14.72
CA PRO A 259 9.82 5.69 -14.82
C PRO A 259 10.49 4.33 -14.66
N GLY A 260 11.83 4.25 -14.81
CA GLY A 260 12.62 3.04 -14.53
C GLY A 260 13.09 2.93 -13.07
N GLY A 261 12.68 3.86 -12.20
CA GLY A 261 13.19 4.01 -10.84
C GLY A 261 14.42 4.91 -10.76
N THR A 262 14.70 5.37 -9.54
CA THR A 262 15.85 6.23 -9.19
C THR A 262 17.15 5.45 -8.96
N GLY A 263 17.07 4.12 -8.79
CA GLY A 263 18.25 3.25 -8.76
C GLY A 263 18.89 3.15 -10.14
N GLY A 264 20.21 3.36 -10.23
CA GLY A 264 20.95 3.17 -11.48
C GLY A 264 20.74 1.78 -12.09
N ARG A 265 21.19 1.59 -13.35
CA ARG A 265 21.00 0.37 -14.18
C ARG A 265 21.38 -0.98 -13.51
N THR A 266 22.01 -0.97 -12.34
CA THR A 266 22.48 -2.11 -11.57
C THR A 266 21.57 -2.53 -10.39
N GLY A 267 20.47 -1.84 -10.13
CA GLY A 267 19.51 -2.20 -9.08
C GLY A 267 18.24 -2.82 -9.67
N VAL A 268 17.94 -4.07 -9.32
CA VAL A 268 16.80 -4.85 -9.79
C VAL A 268 15.46 -4.17 -9.42
N ARG A 269 14.90 -3.37 -10.33
CA ARG A 269 13.45 -3.03 -10.47
C ARG A 269 13.22 -2.46 -11.88
N ARG A 270 13.35 -3.30 -12.92
CA ARG A 270 12.93 -2.91 -14.27
C ARG A 270 11.40 -2.90 -14.33
N PHE A 271 10.80 -1.72 -14.48
CA PHE A 271 9.45 -1.58 -15.01
C PHE A 271 9.44 -2.10 -16.45
N GLN A 272 9.03 -3.34 -16.67
CA GLN A 272 8.68 -3.84 -18.00
C GLN A 272 7.22 -3.46 -18.27
N GLY A 273 7.01 -2.34 -18.97
CA GLY A 273 5.66 -1.90 -19.32
C GLY A 273 5.58 -0.59 -20.12
N SER A 274 6.60 0.27 -20.09
CA SER A 274 6.56 1.54 -20.83
C SER A 274 7.46 1.51 -22.07
N SER A 275 6.88 1.31 -23.25
CA SER A 275 7.49 1.78 -24.49
C SER A 275 7.09 3.24 -24.70
N LEU A 276 7.97 4.18 -24.37
CA LEU A 276 7.82 5.61 -24.71
C LEU A 276 8.98 6.06 -25.62
N PRO A 277 8.77 7.11 -26.46
CA PRO A 277 9.69 7.47 -27.54
C PRO A 277 11.04 7.98 -27.02
N ALA A 278 12.09 7.75 -27.81
CA ALA A 278 13.50 7.92 -27.47
C ALA A 278 13.99 9.36 -27.19
N GLU A 279 13.13 10.37 -27.04
CA GLU A 279 13.55 11.78 -26.94
C GLU A 279 13.88 12.27 -25.51
N ALA A 280 13.54 11.50 -24.47
CA ALA A 280 13.83 11.91 -23.08
C ALA A 280 15.23 11.50 -22.57
N ALA A 281 16.01 10.73 -23.36
CA ALA A 281 17.23 10.07 -22.89
C ALA A 281 18.46 10.99 -22.68
N ASN A 282 18.39 12.27 -23.06
CA ASN A 282 19.59 13.12 -23.20
C ASN A 282 19.73 14.26 -22.16
N ARG A 283 19.18 14.12 -20.96
CA ARG A 283 19.50 15.04 -19.85
C ARG A 283 20.20 14.31 -18.70
N HIS A 284 21.44 13.90 -18.94
CA HIS A 284 22.37 13.56 -17.85
C HIS A 284 22.82 14.85 -17.15
N ARG A 285 22.53 14.98 -15.85
CA ARG A 285 23.28 15.88 -14.95
C ARG A 285 24.36 15.05 -14.24
N PRO A 286 25.60 15.54 -14.12
CA PRO A 286 26.63 14.85 -13.36
C PRO A 286 26.29 14.85 -11.86
N GLY A 287 26.60 13.73 -11.21
CA GLY A 287 26.14 13.35 -9.88
C GLY A 287 26.54 14.30 -8.75
N ALA A 288 25.71 14.30 -7.72
CA ALA A 288 26.01 14.91 -6.43
C ALA A 288 27.27 14.26 -5.84
N GLN A 289 28.29 15.08 -5.63
CA GLN A 289 29.53 14.71 -4.97
C GLN A 289 29.25 14.61 -3.47
N GLU A 290 29.60 13.46 -2.87
CA GLU A 290 29.52 13.24 -1.42
C GLU A 290 30.37 14.30 -0.71
N VAL A 291 29.71 15.14 0.08
CA VAL A 291 30.38 16.10 0.97
C VAL A 291 30.79 15.31 2.22
N LEU A 292 32.06 14.90 2.26
CA LEU A 292 32.70 14.45 3.50
C LEU A 292 32.71 15.60 4.50
N ILE A 293 32.06 15.39 5.64
CA ILE A 293 32.17 16.28 6.80
C ILE A 293 33.38 15.80 7.61
N ASP A 294 34.40 16.64 7.68
CA ASP A 294 35.63 16.45 8.46
C ASP A 294 35.34 16.73 9.95
N PRO A 295 35.68 15.84 10.90
CA PRO A 295 35.51 16.11 12.32
C PRO A 295 36.72 16.89 12.86
N GLY A 296 36.57 18.22 12.90
CA GLY A 296 37.38 19.12 13.74
C GLY A 296 36.76 19.30 15.11
#